data_AF-A0A4Q3YD59-F1
#
_entry.id   AF-A0A4Q3YD59-F1
#
_cell.length_a   1.000
_cell.length_b   1.000
_cell.length_c   1.000
_cell.angle_alpha   90.00
_cell.angle_beta   90.00
_cell.angle_gamma   90.00
#
_symmetry.space_group_name_H-M   'P 1'
#
loop_
_entity.id
_entity.type
_entity.pdbx_description
1 polymer ?
#
loop_
_entity_poly.entity_id
_entity_poly.type
_entity_poly.pdbx_seq_one_letter_code
_entity_poly.pdbx_strand_id
1 'polypeptide(L)'
;MKRRLPSFIVLEYCLAALVVCGFIYDFWFFFENQYFPQPMFYDVGDTWMDWFNPADFSHRPGAYDTYKTIYPPLTYVILNLITQGSCYENGGAGLGRECDVLGIASLHLIYVLCIFLTAKVFLKIDRRTALPRSITVSIGLPMLWALDRGNVILITYIFVLLAYGPLLK
;
A
#
# COMPACT_ATOMS: atom_id res chain seq x y z
N MET A 1 23.56 14.73 24.07
CA MET A 1 22.67 13.57 24.30
C MET A 1 23.42 12.29 23.93
N LYS A 2 24.01 11.58 24.92
CA LYS A 2 24.80 10.36 24.68
C LYS A 2 23.88 9.24 24.18
N ARG A 3 23.89 8.96 22.87
CA ARG A 3 23.16 7.85 22.22
C ARG A 3 23.73 6.50 22.67
N ARG A 4 23.36 6.03 23.86
CA ARG A 4 23.36 4.60 24.15
C ARG A 4 22.13 4.02 23.47
N LEU A 5 22.29 3.07 22.54
CA LEU A 5 21.35 1.99 22.22
C LEU A 5 22.02 0.92 21.29
N PRO A 6 23.29 0.50 21.49
CA PRO A 6 23.86 -0.59 20.68
C PRO A 6 23.16 -1.94 20.91
N SER A 7 22.48 -2.13 22.05
CA SER A 7 21.83 -3.39 22.41
C SER A 7 20.58 -3.72 21.60
N PHE A 8 19.91 -2.72 20.98
CA PHE A 8 18.65 -2.94 20.27
C PHE A 8 18.82 -3.13 18.77
N ILE A 9 20.00 -2.83 18.20
CA ILE A 9 20.22 -3.00 16.76
C ILE A 9 20.06 -4.47 16.35
N VAL A 10 20.62 -5.40 17.13
CA VAL A 10 20.50 -6.84 16.89
C VAL A 10 19.03 -7.24 16.91
N LEU A 11 18.27 -6.78 17.91
CA LEU A 11 16.84 -7.04 18.00
C LEU A 11 16.07 -6.51 16.79
N GLU A 12 16.36 -5.29 16.33
CA GLU A 12 15.73 -4.72 15.13
C GLU A 12 16.00 -5.56 13.88
N TYR A 13 17.24 -6.05 13.71
CA TYR A 13 17.58 -6.94 12.61
C TYR A 13 16.91 -8.31 12.73
N CYS A 14 16.79 -8.88 13.93
CA CYS A 14 16.06 -10.12 14.16
C CYS A 14 14.57 -9.96 13.80
N LEU A 15 13.94 -8.86 14.22
CA LEU A 15 12.54 -8.57 13.89
C LEU A 15 12.35 -8.35 12.39
N ALA A 16 13.27 -7.62 11.74
CA ALA A 16 13.24 -7.45 10.29
C ALA A 16 13.41 -8.78 9.56
N ALA A 17 14.29 -9.66 10.03
CA ALA A 17 14.45 -11.00 9.47
C ALA A 17 13.17 -11.84 9.60
N LEU A 18 12.46 -11.77 10.73
CA LEU A 18 11.16 -12.43 10.88
C LEU A 18 10.12 -11.94 9.86
N VAL A 19 10.07 -10.63 9.61
CA VAL A 19 9.19 -10.05 8.57
C VAL A 19 9.58 -10.58 7.18
N VAL A 20 10.87 -10.64 6.86
CA VAL A 20 11.36 -11.20 5.59
C VAL A 20 11.00 -12.68 5.46
N CYS A 21 11.16 -13.48 6.53
CA CYS A 21 10.75 -14.87 6.54
C CYS A 21 9.24 -15.04 6.32
N GLY A 22 8.41 -14.21 6.96
CA GLY A 22 6.97 -14.18 6.74
C GLY A 22 6.63 -13.86 5.28
N PHE A 23 7.25 -12.81 4.72
CA PHE A 23 7.08 -12.45 3.32
C PHE A 23 7.47 -13.59 2.36
N ILE A 24 8.60 -14.27 2.59
CA ILE A 24 9.01 -15.43 1.79
C ILE A 24 8.00 -16.57 1.92
N TYR A 25 7.51 -16.83 3.15
CA TYR A 25 6.48 -17.83 3.39
C TYR A 25 5.18 -17.53 2.65
N ASP A 26 4.73 -16.27 2.64
CA ASP A 26 3.52 -15.84 1.94
C ASP A 26 3.62 -16.15 0.43
N PHE A 27 4.77 -15.86 -0.18
CA PHE A 27 5.01 -16.18 -1.59
C PHE A 27 5.12 -17.69 -1.85
N TRP A 28 5.82 -18.42 -0.98
CA TRP A 28 5.90 -19.87 -1.10
C TRP A 28 4.49 -20.51 -1.03
N PHE A 29 3.69 -20.09 -0.06
CA PHE A 29 2.31 -20.54 0.09
C PHE A 29 1.45 -20.19 -1.13
N PHE A 30 1.61 -18.97 -1.68
CA PHE A 30 0.93 -18.55 -2.91
C PHE A 30 1.26 -19.46 -4.10
N PHE A 31 2.53 -19.81 -4.31
CA PHE A 31 2.90 -20.68 -5.43
C PHE A 31 2.31 -22.09 -5.31
N GLU A 32 2.13 -22.59 -4.09
CA GLU A 32 1.52 -23.90 -3.86
C GLU A 32 -0.01 -23.88 -3.92
N ASN A 33 -0.65 -22.81 -3.43
CA ASN A 33 -2.08 -22.78 -3.18
C ASN A 33 -2.87 -21.84 -4.11
N GLN A 34 -2.19 -20.98 -4.87
CA GLN A 34 -2.75 -19.96 -5.77
C GLN A 34 -3.52 -18.82 -5.07
N TYR A 35 -3.31 -18.64 -3.76
CA TYR A 35 -3.79 -17.51 -2.96
C TYR A 35 -2.84 -17.26 -1.78
N PHE A 36 -2.87 -16.06 -1.21
CA PHE A 36 -2.04 -15.72 -0.05
C PHE A 36 -2.68 -16.18 1.27
N PRO A 37 -1.88 -16.53 2.30
CA PRO A 37 -2.42 -16.90 3.60
C PRO A 37 -3.08 -15.70 4.29
N GLN A 38 -3.96 -15.97 5.27
CA GLN A 38 -4.54 -14.91 6.09
C GLN A 38 -3.45 -14.08 6.79
N PRO A 39 -3.60 -12.75 6.88
CA PRO A 39 -4.84 -11.97 6.70
C PRO A 39 -5.04 -11.34 5.32
N MET A 40 -4.26 -11.75 4.30
CA MET A 40 -4.49 -11.31 2.92
C MET A 40 -5.79 -11.91 2.37
N PHE A 41 -6.29 -11.35 1.27
CA PHE A 41 -7.50 -11.89 0.65
C PHE A 41 -7.34 -13.35 0.23
N TYR A 42 -8.27 -14.19 0.69
CA TYR A 42 -8.41 -15.56 0.22
C TYR A 42 -8.97 -15.61 -1.21
N ASP A 43 -9.97 -14.77 -1.48
CA ASP A 43 -10.51 -14.59 -2.83
C ASP A 43 -9.61 -13.61 -3.60
N VAL A 44 -8.80 -14.13 -4.52
CA VAL A 44 -7.95 -13.32 -5.41
C VAL A 44 -8.80 -12.39 -6.29
N GLY A 45 -10.09 -12.70 -6.46
CA GLY A 45 -11.10 -11.84 -7.06
C GLY A 45 -11.31 -10.51 -6.33
N ASP A 46 -10.97 -10.43 -5.04
CA ASP A 46 -11.12 -9.21 -4.22
C ASP A 46 -9.82 -8.42 -4.07
N THR A 47 -8.70 -8.89 -4.64
CA THR A 47 -7.44 -8.13 -4.64
C THR A 47 -7.65 -6.76 -5.28
N TRP A 48 -7.17 -5.72 -4.59
CA TRP A 48 -7.30 -4.29 -4.91
C TRP A 48 -8.73 -3.71 -4.86
N MET A 49 -9.66 -4.40 -4.20
CA MET A 49 -11.06 -3.98 -4.08
C MET A 49 -11.20 -2.49 -3.66
N ASP A 50 -10.44 -2.03 -2.67
CA ASP A 50 -10.54 -0.66 -2.14
C ASP A 50 -9.98 0.41 -3.10
N TRP A 51 -9.32 -0.01 -4.19
CA TRP A 51 -8.88 0.89 -5.26
C TRP A 51 -9.93 0.98 -6.37
N PHE A 52 -10.38 -0.18 -6.85
CA PHE A 52 -11.24 -0.27 -8.04
C PHE A 52 -12.72 0.03 -7.74
N ASN A 53 -13.21 -0.28 -6.54
CA ASN A 53 -14.56 0.10 -6.14
C ASN A 53 -14.78 1.62 -6.14
N PRO A 54 -13.97 2.43 -5.41
CA PRO A 54 -14.14 3.88 -5.47
C PRO A 54 -13.72 4.46 -6.82
N ALA A 55 -12.85 3.82 -7.61
CA ALA A 55 -12.54 4.27 -8.97
C ALA A 55 -13.74 4.14 -9.92
N ASP A 56 -14.53 3.07 -9.81
CA ASP A 56 -15.77 2.92 -10.58
C ASP A 56 -16.74 4.07 -10.33
N PHE A 57 -16.90 4.46 -9.06
CA PHE A 57 -17.71 5.61 -8.66
C PHE A 57 -16.99 6.97 -8.76
N SER A 58 -15.72 7.01 -9.21
CA SER A 58 -15.05 8.27 -9.57
C SER A 58 -15.29 8.66 -11.03
N HIS A 59 -15.60 7.67 -11.88
CA HIS A 59 -15.95 7.86 -13.29
C HIS A 59 -17.45 7.83 -13.55
N ARG A 60 -18.25 7.51 -12.52
CA ARG A 60 -19.71 7.44 -12.60
C ARG A 60 -20.37 8.17 -11.43
N PRO A 61 -21.58 8.75 -11.63
CA PRO A 61 -22.31 9.37 -10.54
C PRO A 61 -22.79 8.35 -9.50
N GLY A 62 -23.18 8.84 -8.32
CA GLY A 62 -23.81 8.02 -7.28
C GLY A 62 -22.85 7.49 -6.20
N ALA A 63 -21.62 8.02 -6.10
CA ALA A 63 -20.68 7.66 -5.04
C ALA A 63 -21.27 7.81 -3.63
N TYR A 64 -21.96 8.92 -3.35
CA TYR A 64 -22.56 9.20 -2.03
C TYR A 64 -24.03 8.78 -1.95
N ASP A 65 -24.77 8.80 -3.07
CA ASP A 65 -26.20 8.54 -3.08
C ASP A 65 -26.54 7.04 -3.20
N THR A 66 -25.81 6.33 -4.07
CA THR A 66 -26.07 4.91 -4.40
C THR A 66 -25.07 4.00 -3.68
N TYR A 67 -23.78 4.24 -3.87
CA TYR A 67 -22.71 3.44 -3.25
C TYR A 67 -22.56 3.74 -1.75
N LYS A 68 -23.07 4.89 -1.29
CA LYS A 68 -23.04 5.34 0.12
C LYS A 68 -21.65 5.24 0.71
N THR A 69 -20.70 5.76 -0.05
CA THR A 69 -19.29 5.66 0.27
C THR A 69 -18.94 6.33 1.61
N ILE A 70 -18.00 5.70 2.31
CA ILE A 70 -17.31 6.28 3.46
C ILE A 70 -16.02 7.01 3.05
N TYR A 71 -15.62 6.89 1.78
CA TYR A 71 -14.40 7.52 1.28
C TYR A 71 -14.57 9.05 1.16
N PRO A 72 -13.55 9.84 1.54
CA PRO A 72 -13.59 11.30 1.36
C PRO A 72 -13.71 11.72 -0.12
N PRO A 73 -14.29 12.89 -0.44
CA PRO A 73 -14.44 13.34 -1.82
C PRO A 73 -13.11 13.45 -2.59
N LEU A 74 -12.04 13.80 -1.89
CA LEU A 74 -10.70 13.89 -2.47
C LEU A 74 -10.21 12.55 -3.04
N THR A 75 -10.62 11.42 -2.46
CA THR A 75 -10.31 10.08 -2.98
C THR A 75 -10.81 9.94 -4.41
N TYR A 76 -12.05 10.35 -4.69
CA TYR A 76 -12.64 10.27 -6.01
C TYR A 76 -11.94 11.17 -7.03
N VAL A 77 -11.58 12.38 -6.63
CA VAL A 77 -10.83 13.30 -7.49
C VAL A 77 -9.48 12.69 -7.87
N ILE A 78 -8.75 12.13 -6.91
CA ILE A 78 -7.45 11.51 -7.18
C ILE A 78 -7.61 10.29 -8.09
N LEU A 79 -8.53 9.37 -7.75
CA LEU A 79 -8.74 8.16 -8.52
C LEU A 79 -9.16 8.48 -9.97
N ASN A 80 -10.08 9.43 -10.17
CA ASN A 80 -10.47 9.87 -11.52
C ASN A 80 -9.27 10.27 -12.41
N LEU A 81 -8.20 10.83 -11.82
CA LEU A 81 -7.00 11.24 -12.56
C LEU A 81 -6.01 10.09 -12.84
N ILE A 82 -6.00 9.05 -12.01
CA ILE A 82 -4.97 7.99 -12.03
C ILE A 82 -5.54 6.60 -12.37
N THR A 83 -6.77 6.55 -12.84
CA THR A 83 -7.47 5.35 -13.33
C THR A 83 -8.11 5.63 -14.68
N GLN A 84 -8.29 4.59 -15.49
CA GLN A 84 -8.77 4.71 -16.86
C GLN A 84 -10.30 4.65 -16.95
N GLY A 85 -10.95 5.80 -17.13
CA GLY A 85 -12.42 5.91 -17.15
C GLY A 85 -13.16 4.99 -18.13
N SER A 86 -12.58 4.73 -19.32
CA SER A 86 -13.20 3.84 -20.33
C SER A 86 -13.43 2.41 -19.84
N CYS A 87 -12.67 1.97 -18.83
CA CYS A 87 -12.82 0.63 -18.25
C CYS A 87 -14.03 0.50 -17.31
N TYR A 88 -14.70 1.61 -16.97
CA TYR A 88 -15.79 1.65 -16.00
C TYR A 88 -17.16 1.97 -16.61
N GLU A 89 -17.25 2.15 -17.93
CA GLU A 89 -18.49 2.60 -18.62
C GLU A 89 -19.68 1.67 -18.40
N ASN A 90 -19.44 0.35 -18.39
CA ASN A 90 -20.48 -0.66 -18.21
C ASN A 90 -20.80 -0.95 -16.73
N GLY A 91 -20.10 -0.29 -15.82
CA GLY A 91 -20.18 -0.50 -14.37
C GLY A 91 -19.56 -1.82 -13.91
N GLY A 92 -18.97 -1.79 -12.73
CA GLY A 92 -18.40 -2.96 -12.08
C GLY A 92 -16.89 -2.86 -11.91
N ALA A 93 -16.47 -2.66 -10.67
CA ALA A 93 -15.07 -2.62 -10.26
C ALA A 93 -14.26 -3.87 -10.67
N GLY A 94 -14.90 -5.04 -10.70
CA GLY A 94 -14.26 -6.29 -11.15
C GLY A 94 -13.79 -6.23 -12.60
N LEU A 95 -14.65 -5.74 -13.50
CA LEU A 95 -14.30 -5.53 -14.92
C LEU A 95 -13.30 -4.39 -15.09
N GLY A 96 -13.47 -3.31 -14.31
CA GLY A 96 -12.54 -2.20 -14.26
C GLY A 96 -11.11 -2.68 -13.95
N ARG A 97 -10.94 -3.55 -12.96
CA ARG A 97 -9.65 -4.11 -12.56
C ARG A 97 -8.94 -4.91 -13.65
N GLU A 98 -9.67 -5.67 -14.46
CA GLU A 98 -9.07 -6.45 -15.55
C GLU A 98 -8.61 -5.57 -16.73
N CYS A 99 -9.25 -4.40 -16.90
CA CYS A 99 -9.01 -3.48 -18.01
C CYS A 99 -8.05 -2.33 -17.64
N ASP A 100 -8.12 -1.82 -16.42
CA ASP A 100 -7.50 -0.57 -16.00
C ASP A 100 -6.04 -0.74 -15.59
N VAL A 101 -5.19 -0.92 -16.61
CA VAL A 101 -3.74 -1.01 -16.47
C VAL A 101 -3.16 0.24 -15.80
N LEU A 102 -3.74 1.42 -16.05
CA LEU A 102 -3.31 2.67 -15.43
C LEU A 102 -3.54 2.64 -13.91
N GLY A 103 -4.71 2.18 -13.47
CA GLY A 103 -5.06 2.02 -12.06
C GLY A 103 -4.15 1.03 -11.33
N ILE A 104 -3.86 -0.11 -11.95
CA ILE A 104 -2.90 -1.09 -11.38
C ILE A 104 -1.49 -0.47 -11.28
N ALA A 105 -1.03 0.15 -12.36
CA ALA A 105 0.31 0.74 -12.42
C ALA A 105 0.46 1.88 -11.41
N SER A 106 -0.55 2.74 -11.27
CA SER A 106 -0.53 3.86 -10.33
C SER A 106 -0.51 3.39 -8.88
N LEU A 107 -1.31 2.37 -8.52
CA LEU A 107 -1.28 1.74 -7.20
C LEU A 107 0.13 1.24 -6.84
N HIS A 108 0.75 0.46 -7.73
CA HIS A 108 2.08 -0.10 -7.48
C HIS A 108 3.18 0.97 -7.46
N LEU A 109 3.08 1.98 -8.33
CA LEU A 109 4.01 3.11 -8.32
C LEU A 109 3.93 3.89 -7.01
N ILE A 110 2.72 4.13 -6.50
CA ILE A 110 2.48 4.78 -5.20
C ILE A 110 3.07 3.93 -4.06
N TYR A 111 2.86 2.62 -4.09
CA TYR A 111 3.47 1.71 -3.12
C TYR A 111 5.01 1.76 -3.16
N VAL A 112 5.62 1.68 -4.34
CA VAL A 112 7.08 1.81 -4.50
C VAL A 112 7.58 3.17 -4.00
N LEU A 113 6.83 4.24 -4.23
CA LEU A 113 7.15 5.56 -3.71
C LEU A 113 7.08 5.59 -2.17
N CYS A 114 6.11 4.91 -1.55
CA CYS A 114 6.03 4.76 -0.10
C CYS A 114 7.29 4.07 0.46
N ILE A 115 7.75 2.98 -0.18
CA ILE A 115 8.98 2.27 0.20
C ILE A 115 10.18 3.21 0.10
N PHE A 116 10.33 3.89 -1.03
CA PHE A 116 11.44 4.81 -1.27
C PHE A 116 11.51 5.94 -0.24
N LEU A 117 10.38 6.61 0.02
CA LEU A 117 10.32 7.70 1.00
C LEU A 117 10.56 7.20 2.42
N THR A 118 10.02 6.02 2.78
CA THR A 118 10.27 5.37 4.08
C THR A 118 11.77 5.15 4.29
N ALA A 119 12.45 4.59 3.29
CA ALA A 119 13.89 4.37 3.35
C ALA A 119 14.67 5.68 3.50
N LYS A 120 14.30 6.72 2.73
CA LYS A 120 14.93 8.05 2.83
C LYS A 120 14.72 8.68 4.20
N VAL A 121 13.52 8.56 4.78
CA VAL A 121 13.21 9.06 6.13
C VAL A 121 14.11 8.39 7.15
N PHE A 122 14.18 7.06 7.18
CA PHE A 122 14.99 6.36 8.18
C PHE A 122 16.49 6.56 7.99
N LEU A 123 16.97 6.65 6.75
CA LEU A 123 18.37 6.99 6.45
C LEU A 123 18.75 8.38 6.98
N LYS A 124 17.80 9.33 7.00
CA LYS A 124 18.01 10.68 7.54
C LYS A 124 17.92 10.71 9.07
N ILE A 125 17.08 9.88 9.69
CA ILE A 125 16.96 9.76 11.15
C ILE A 125 18.20 9.08 11.77
N ASP A 126 18.49 7.85 11.35
CA ASP A 126 19.66 7.07 11.80
C ASP A 126 20.02 5.99 10.78
N ARG A 127 21.17 6.16 10.13
CA ARG A 127 21.69 5.23 9.10
C ARG A 127 21.93 3.81 9.62
N ARG A 128 22.22 3.63 10.92
CA ARG A 128 22.57 2.31 11.48
C ARG A 128 21.36 1.39 11.60
N THR A 129 20.20 1.96 11.91
CA THR A 129 18.93 1.24 12.06
C THR A 129 18.03 1.40 10.84
N ALA A 130 18.47 2.12 9.81
CA ALA A 130 17.63 2.48 8.68
C ALA A 130 17.13 1.25 7.92
N LEU A 131 18.03 0.30 7.64
CA LEU A 131 17.70 -0.90 6.88
C LEU A 131 16.63 -1.76 7.55
N PRO A 132 16.79 -2.25 8.80
CA PRO A 132 15.79 -3.12 9.42
C PRO A 132 14.44 -2.42 9.55
N ARG A 133 14.40 -1.15 9.95
CA ARG A 133 13.15 -0.38 10.07
C ARG A 133 12.46 -0.17 8.72
N SER A 134 13.22 0.11 7.67
CA SER A 134 12.67 0.27 6.32
C SER A 134 12.05 -1.02 5.82
N ILE A 135 12.72 -2.16 6.03
CA ILE A 135 12.19 -3.49 5.70
C ILE A 135 10.90 -3.75 6.47
N THR A 136 10.94 -3.65 7.81
CA THR A 136 9.78 -3.91 8.67
C THR A 136 8.57 -3.06 8.32
N VAL A 137 8.75 -1.79 7.99
CA VAL A 137 7.63 -0.93 7.60
C VAL A 137 7.16 -1.25 6.19
N SER A 138 8.09 -1.36 5.23
CA SER A 138 7.76 -1.45 3.80
C SER A 138 7.10 -2.78 3.43
N ILE A 139 7.62 -3.90 3.93
CA ILE A 139 7.09 -5.24 3.66
C ILE A 139 6.45 -5.85 4.92
N GLY A 140 6.17 -5.02 5.92
CA GLY A 140 5.39 -5.46 7.08
C GLY A 140 3.91 -5.57 6.73
N LEU A 141 3.18 -6.29 7.60
CA LEU A 141 1.77 -6.55 7.42
C LEU A 141 0.94 -5.29 7.08
N PRO A 142 1.07 -4.14 7.76
CA PRO A 142 0.22 -2.97 7.44
C PRO A 142 0.41 -2.45 6.01
N MET A 143 1.63 -2.43 5.49
CA MET A 143 1.91 -1.92 4.14
C MET A 143 1.55 -2.94 3.05
N LEU A 144 1.85 -4.22 3.28
CA LEU A 144 1.44 -5.29 2.36
C LEU A 144 -0.09 -5.41 2.30
N TRP A 145 -0.75 -5.29 3.44
CA TRP A 145 -2.21 -5.34 3.51
C TRP A 145 -2.86 -4.13 2.82
N ALA A 146 -2.27 -2.94 2.97
CA ALA A 146 -2.70 -1.77 2.22
C ALA A 146 -2.52 -1.95 0.70
N LEU A 147 -1.46 -2.62 0.25
CA LEU A 147 -1.27 -2.95 -1.17
C LEU A 147 -2.28 -4.01 -1.64
N ASP A 148 -2.44 -5.11 -0.92
CA ASP A 148 -3.36 -6.22 -1.26
C ASP A 148 -4.80 -5.72 -1.40
N ARG A 149 -5.23 -4.84 -0.48
CA ARG A 149 -6.55 -4.20 -0.53
C ARG A 149 -6.66 -3.13 -1.60
N GLY A 150 -5.54 -2.56 -2.05
CA GLY A 150 -5.54 -1.37 -2.89
C GLY A 150 -6.02 -0.13 -2.13
N ASN A 151 -5.60 0.02 -0.88
CA ASN A 151 -6.13 1.06 -0.02
C ASN A 151 -5.51 2.43 -0.31
N VAL A 152 -6.35 3.45 -0.47
CA VAL A 152 -5.95 4.85 -0.73
C VAL A 152 -5.15 5.48 0.42
N ILE A 153 -5.11 4.84 1.59
CA ILE A 153 -4.20 5.20 2.70
C ILE A 153 -2.74 5.27 2.26
N LEU A 154 -2.31 4.51 1.24
CA LEU A 154 -0.94 4.60 0.71
C LEU A 154 -0.59 6.03 0.27
N ILE A 155 -1.53 6.75 -0.34
CA ILE A 155 -1.35 8.16 -0.73
C ILE A 155 -1.22 9.04 0.53
N THR A 156 -2.05 8.81 1.53
CA THR A 156 -2.01 9.55 2.81
C THR A 156 -0.67 9.34 3.51
N TYR A 157 -0.14 8.12 3.48
CA TYR A 157 1.15 7.79 4.08
C TYR A 157 2.31 8.58 3.46
N ILE A 158 2.31 8.83 2.15
CA ILE A 158 3.28 9.73 1.49
C ILE A 158 3.25 11.12 2.13
N PHE A 159 2.06 11.70 2.29
CA PHE A 159 1.93 13.03 2.90
C PHE A 159 2.37 13.05 4.37
N VAL A 160 2.09 11.99 5.13
CA VAL A 160 2.57 11.85 6.51
C VAL A 160 4.10 11.85 6.56
N LEU A 161 4.77 11.11 5.68
CA LEU A 161 6.24 11.08 5.61
C LEU A 161 6.83 12.44 5.22
N LEU A 162 6.19 13.17 4.31
CA LEU A 162 6.65 14.49 3.88
C LEU A 162 6.43 15.56 4.94
N ALA A 163 5.28 15.54 5.63
CA ALA A 163 4.92 16.55 6.62
C ALA A 163 5.65 16.37 7.96
N TYR A 164 5.74 15.13 8.44
CA TYR A 164 6.28 14.81 9.78
C TYR A 164 7.67 14.18 9.74
N GLY A 165 8.06 13.60 8.61
CA GLY A 165 9.42 13.10 8.42
C GLY A 165 10.43 14.24 8.26
N PRO A 166 11.72 13.95 8.45
CA PRO A 166 12.76 14.96 8.31
C PRO A 166 13.08 15.30 6.85
N LEU A 167 12.35 14.84 5.83
CA LEU A 167 12.77 14.98 4.43
C LEU A 167 12.87 16.44 3.97
N LEU A 168 11.91 17.28 4.36
CA LEU A 168 11.81 18.68 3.94
C LEU A 168 12.52 19.68 4.87
N LYS A 169 13.07 19.22 6.00
CA LYS A 169 13.81 20.04 6.98
C LYS A 169 15.30 19.75 6.92
#